data_AF-A0A2H5VFW7-F1
#
_entry.id   AF-A0A2H5VFW7-F1
#
_cell.length_a   1.000
_cell.length_b   1.000
_cell.length_c   1.000
_cell.angle_alpha   90.00
_cell.angle_beta   90.00
_cell.angle_gamma   90.00
#
_symmetry.space_group_name_H-M   'P 1'
#
loop_
_entity.id
_entity.type
_entity.pdbx_description
1 polymer ?
#
loop_
_entity_poly.entity_id
_entity_poly.type
_entity_poly.pdbx_seq_one_letter_code
_entity_poly.pdbx_strand_id
1 'polypeptide(L)'
;MKKNVKFLLEERKRCFEELKNIKGIKPYPSEANFILFEVLNMKARDLHIELLKRGLVLRSFDDSLKNFLRFTLHNRENNEKFLKILKEIIS
;
A
#
# COMPACT_ATOMS: atom_id res chain seq x y z
N MET A 1 18.65 -1.68 15.28
CA MET A 1 18.43 -2.39 14.00
C MET A 1 18.87 -1.52 12.83
N LYS A 2 20.03 -1.77 12.23
CA LYS A 2 20.40 -1.13 10.95
C LYS A 2 19.55 -1.77 9.85
N LYS A 3 18.37 -1.21 9.56
CA LYS A 3 17.63 -1.57 8.35
C LYS A 3 18.54 -1.24 7.17
N ASN A 4 18.88 -2.26 6.39
CA ASN A 4 19.76 -2.11 5.25
C ASN A 4 19.10 -1.13 4.26
N VAL A 5 19.62 0.10 4.17
CA VAL A 5 19.02 1.18 3.36
C VAL A 5 18.83 0.72 1.92
N LYS A 6 19.77 -0.06 1.40
CA LYS A 6 19.70 -0.67 0.07
C LYS A 6 18.47 -1.56 -0.11
N PHE A 7 18.20 -2.44 0.86
CA PHE A 7 17.01 -3.31 0.85
C PHE A 7 15.72 -2.48 0.84
N LEU A 8 15.63 -1.45 1.67
CA LEU A 8 14.42 -0.61 1.72
C LEU A 8 14.18 0.12 0.39
N LEU A 9 15.24 0.60 -0.26
CA LEU A 9 15.15 1.27 -1.57
C LEU A 9 14.69 0.31 -2.68
N GLU A 10 15.28 -0.89 -2.75
CA GLU A 10 14.91 -1.93 -3.71
C GLU A 10 13.47 -2.39 -3.49
N GLU A 11 13.09 -2.65 -2.24
CA GLU A 11 11.77 -3.14 -1.88
C GLU A 11 10.69 -2.08 -2.09
N ARG A 12 11.00 -0.80 -1.83
CA ARG A 12 10.11 0.32 -2.16
C ARG A 12 9.86 0.40 -3.66
N LYS A 13 10.92 0.32 -4.47
CA LYS A 13 10.80 0.35 -5.94
C LYS A 13 9.93 -0.80 -6.43
N ARG A 14 10.17 -2.01 -5.92
CA ARG A 14 9.37 -3.21 -6.24
C ARG A 14 7.89 -3.02 -5.89
N CYS A 15 7.58 -2.64 -4.65
CA CYS A 15 6.20 -2.45 -4.21
C CYS A 15 5.50 -1.33 -4.98
N PHE A 16 6.22 -0.26 -5.33
CA PHE A 16 5.68 0.83 -6.14
C PHE A 16 5.28 0.38 -7.54
N GLU A 17 6.15 -0.36 -8.24
CA GLU A 17 5.81 -0.90 -9.57
C GLU A 17 4.67 -1.91 -9.51
N GLU A 18 4.64 -2.78 -8.49
CA GLU A 18 3.53 -3.71 -8.29
C GLU A 18 2.19 -2.99 -8.07
N LEU A 19 2.16 -1.96 -7.22
CA LEU A 19 0.97 -1.13 -7.00
C LEU A 19 0.52 -0.41 -8.26
N LYS A 20 1.48 0.08 -9.07
CA LYS A 20 1.21 0.79 -10.32
C LYS A 20 0.53 -0.10 -11.36
N ASN A 21 0.78 -1.41 -11.31
CA ASN A 21 0.17 -2.40 -12.19
C ASN A 21 -1.25 -2.83 -11.75
N ILE A 22 -1.72 -2.41 -10.56
CA ILE A 22 -3.07 -2.71 -10.08
C ILE A 22 -4.05 -1.68 -10.65
N LYS A 23 -4.97 -2.13 -11.52
CA LYS A 23 -6.05 -1.27 -12.03
C LYS A 23 -6.88 -0.73 -10.87
N GLY A 24 -7.15 0.57 -10.85
CA GLY A 24 -7.91 1.21 -9.78
C GLY A 24 -7.09 1.70 -8.60
N ILE A 25 -5.75 1.60 -8.66
CA ILE A 25 -4.83 2.21 -7.71
C ILE A 25 -3.91 3.18 -8.44
N LYS A 26 -3.61 4.31 -7.80
CA LYS A 26 -2.55 5.22 -8.22
C LYS A 26 -1.55 5.42 -7.08
N PRO A 27 -0.37 4.76 -7.11
CA PRO A 27 0.67 4.99 -6.12
C PRO A 27 1.43 6.29 -6.38
N TYR A 28 1.92 6.92 -5.32
CA TYR A 28 2.73 8.13 -5.36
C TYR A 28 4.17 7.82 -4.90
N PRO A 29 5.19 8.40 -5.53
CA PRO A 29 6.58 8.21 -5.13
C PRO A 29 6.79 8.71 -3.70
N SER A 30 7.66 8.03 -2.97
CA SER A 30 7.95 8.35 -1.58
C SER A 30 9.43 8.20 -1.31
N GLU A 31 10.00 9.11 -0.53
CA GLU A 31 11.38 9.03 -0.04
C GLU A 31 11.47 8.33 1.32
N ALA A 32 10.33 7.99 1.92
CA ALA A 32 10.23 7.36 3.24
C ALA A 32 10.01 5.83 3.15
N ASN A 33 9.74 5.21 4.31
CA ASN A 33 9.41 3.79 4.47
C ASN A 33 7.91 3.49 4.26
N PHE A 34 7.20 4.31 3.49
CA PHE A 34 5.79 4.12 3.19
C PHE A 34 5.49 4.53 1.75
N ILE A 35 4.42 3.99 1.18
CA ILE A 35 3.88 4.39 -0.13
C ILE A 35 2.47 4.91 0.11
N LEU A 36 2.22 6.13 -0.33
CA LEU A 36 0.87 6.70 -0.40
C LEU A 36 0.25 6.26 -1.73
N PHE A 37 -1.01 5.83 -1.71
CA PHE A 37 -1.73 5.51 -2.92
C PHE A 37 -3.18 5.99 -2.83
N GLU A 38 -3.71 6.35 -3.99
CA GLU A 38 -5.10 6.75 -4.17
C GLU A 38 -5.90 5.57 -4.74
N VAL A 39 -7.10 5.41 -4.23
CA VAL A 39 -8.07 4.40 -4.65
C VAL A 39 -9.03 5.04 -5.64
N LEU A 40 -9.01 4.59 -6.89
CA LEU A 40 -9.76 5.19 -7.99
C LEU A 40 -11.09 4.48 -8.26
N ASN A 41 -11.15 3.16 -8.01
CA ASN A 41 -12.30 2.34 -8.40
C ASN A 41 -13.36 2.17 -7.29
N MET A 42 -13.04 2.57 -6.05
CA MET A 42 -13.96 2.46 -4.91
C MET A 42 -13.60 3.46 -3.81
N LYS A 43 -14.41 3.55 -2.76
CA LYS A 43 -14.08 4.39 -1.60
C LYS A 43 -12.91 3.79 -0.82
N ALA A 44 -11.89 4.60 -0.51
CA ALA A 44 -10.76 4.11 0.29
C ALA A 44 -11.15 3.56 1.65
N ARG A 45 -12.22 4.09 2.27
CA ARG A 45 -12.76 3.57 3.53
C ARG A 45 -13.22 2.12 3.41
N ASP A 46 -13.91 1.77 2.32
CA ASP A 46 -14.41 0.41 2.11
C ASP A 46 -13.24 -0.56 1.91
N LEU A 47 -12.26 -0.16 1.09
CA LEU A 47 -11.02 -0.92 0.92
C LEU A 47 -10.26 -1.07 2.25
N HIS A 48 -10.18 -0.01 3.05
CA HIS A 48 -9.52 -0.03 4.36
C HIS A 48 -10.18 -1.03 5.31
N ILE A 49 -11.51 -1.04 5.37
CA ILE A 49 -12.27 -2.00 6.18
C ILE A 49 -12.01 -3.44 5.72
N GLU A 50 -11.99 -3.70 4.42
CA GLU A 50 -11.71 -5.05 3.89
C GLU A 50 -10.27 -5.50 4.17
N LEU A 51 -9.30 -4.59 4.04
CA LEU A 51 -7.91 -4.86 4.41
C LEU A 51 -7.78 -5.17 5.92
N LEU A 52 -8.48 -4.42 6.77
CA LEU A 52 -8.51 -4.65 8.22
C LEU A 52 -9.08 -6.02 8.57
N LYS A 53 -10.17 -6.46 7.94
CA LYS A 53 -10.76 -7.80 8.13
C LYS A 53 -9.78 -8.93 7.79
N ARG A 54 -8.87 -8.69 6.84
CA ARG A 54 -7.80 -9.63 6.45
C ARG A 54 -6.52 -9.48 7.28
N GLY A 55 -6.55 -8.70 8.36
CA GLY A 55 -5.43 -8.49 9.28
C GLY A 55 -4.36 -7.51 8.77
N LEU A 56 -4.68 -6.70 7.76
CA LEU A 56 -3.77 -5.68 7.23
C LEU A 56 -4.18 -4.29 7.71
N VAL A 57 -3.33 -3.69 8.55
CA VAL A 57 -3.57 -2.36 9.10
C VAL A 57 -2.84 -1.31 8.26
N LEU A 58 -3.61 -0.54 7.50
CA LEU A 58 -3.11 0.64 6.79
C LEU A 58 -3.54 1.91 7.51
N ARG A 59 -2.85 3.02 7.21
CA ARG A 59 -3.28 4.34 7.67
C ARG A 59 -4.21 4.97 6.64
N SER A 60 -5.43 5.27 7.05
CA SER A 60 -6.39 6.07 6.28
C SER A 60 -6.26 7.55 6.66
N PHE A 61 -6.61 8.43 5.72
CA PHE A 61 -6.66 9.88 5.91
C PHE A 61 -8.09 10.43 5.77
N ASP A 62 -9.10 9.61 6.09
CA ASP A 62 -10.54 9.84 5.83
C ASP A 62 -11.04 11.29 6.04
N ASP A 63 -10.51 12.02 7.01
CA ASP A 63 -10.94 13.40 7.33
C ASP A 63 -10.20 14.51 6.55
N SER A 64 -9.05 14.23 5.94
CA SER A 64 -8.18 15.24 5.31
C SER A 64 -7.86 14.97 3.84
N LEU A 65 -7.81 13.70 3.43
CA LEU A 65 -7.50 13.26 2.07
C LEU A 65 -8.40 12.08 1.70
N LYS A 66 -9.55 12.40 1.09
CA LYS A 66 -10.51 11.41 0.61
C LYS A 66 -9.85 10.50 -0.43
N ASN A 67 -10.13 9.20 -0.34
CA ASN A 67 -9.63 8.16 -1.24
C ASN A 67 -8.12 7.82 -1.15
N PHE A 68 -7.40 8.29 -0.13
CA PHE A 68 -5.99 7.96 0.05
C PHE A 68 -5.75 6.97 1.19
N LEU A 69 -4.88 6.00 0.94
CA LEU A 69 -4.35 5.09 1.96
C LEU A 69 -2.82 5.11 1.92
N ARG A 70 -2.23 4.95 3.11
CA ARG A 70 -0.78 4.82 3.26
C ARG A 70 -0.42 3.44 3.75
N PHE A 71 0.40 2.76 2.95
CA PHE A 71 1.02 1.49 3.28
C PHE A 71 2.46 1.70 3.77
N THR A 72 2.81 1.14 4.92
CA THR A 72 4.19 1.19 5.44
C THR A 72 4.93 -0.07 5.00
N LEU A 73 6.12 0.08 4.41
CA LEU A 73 6.98 -1.02 3.99
C LEU A 73 7.56 -1.76 5.22
N HIS A 74 7.41 -3.09 5.22
CA HIS A 74 7.90 -3.98 6.27
C HIS A 74 8.98 -4.92 5.70
N ASN A 75 8.87 -6.22 5.96
CA ASN A 75 9.68 -7.25 5.33
C ASN A 75 9.02 -7.70 4.01
N ARG A 76 9.78 -8.43 3.18
CA ARG A 76 9.34 -8.85 1.85
C ARG A 76 8.06 -9.68 1.88
N GLU A 77 7.97 -10.62 2.80
CA GLU A 77 6.81 -11.52 2.96
C GLU A 77 5.53 -10.73 3.27
N ASN A 78 5.57 -9.80 4.22
CA ASN A 78 4.42 -8.97 4.58
C ASN A 78 4.02 -8.04 3.42
N ASN A 79 4.99 -7.49 2.69
CA ASN A 79 4.72 -6.65 1.53
C ASN A 79 4.07 -7.47 0.41
N GLU A 80 4.51 -8.70 0.16
CA GLU A 80 3.90 -9.62 -0.83
C GLU A 80 2.48 -10.02 -0.41
N LYS A 81 2.27 -10.33 0.87
CA LYS A 81 0.94 -10.62 1.42
C LYS A 81 -0.01 -9.43 1.23
N PHE A 82 0.45 -8.22 1.50
CA PHE A 82 -0.31 -7.00 1.27
C PHE A 82 -0.70 -6.86 -0.21
N LEU A 83 0.27 -6.91 -1.13
CA LEU A 83 0.03 -6.76 -2.57
C LEU A 83 -0.93 -7.83 -3.11
N LYS A 84 -0.79 -9.07 -2.65
CA LYS A 84 -1.69 -10.18 -3.03
C LYS A 84 -3.13 -9.90 -2.59
N ILE A 85 -3.32 -9.60 -1.30
CA ILE A 85 -4.65 -9.32 -0.76
C ILE A 85 -5.27 -8.09 -1.44
N LEU A 86 -4.48 -7.05 -1.69
CA LEU A 86 -4.95 -5.85 -2.37
C LEU A 86 -5.44 -6.14 -3.79
N LYS A 87 -4.69 -6.96 -4.55
CA LYS A 87 -5.11 -7.43 -5.88
C LYS A 87 -6.40 -8.23 -5.81
N GLU A 88 -6.55 -9.10 -4.81
CA GLU A 88 -7.77 -9.91 -4.63
C GLU A 88 -9.02 -9.09 -4.29
N ILE A 89 -8.89 -7.93 -3.62
CA ILE A 89 -10.03 -7.07 -3.28
C ILE A 89 -10.45 -6.20 -4.47
N ILE A 90 -9.50 -5.79 -5.31
CA ILE A 90 -9.71 -4.81 -6.38
C ILE A 90 -9.95 -5.48 -7.75
N SER A 91 -9.48 -6.72 -7.93
CA SER A 91 -9.77 -7.52 -9.12
C SER A 91 -11.20 -8.02 -9.15
#